data_AF-A0A413PLN6-F1
#
_entry.id   AF-A0A413PLN6-F1
#
_cell.length_a   1.000
_cell.length_b   1.000
_cell.length_c   1.000
_cell.angle_alpha   90.00
_cell.angle_beta   90.00
_cell.angle_gamma   90.00
#
_symmetry.space_group_name_H-M   'P 1'
#
loop_
_entity.id
_entity.type
_entity.pdbx_description
1 polymer ?
#
loop_
_entity_poly.entity_id
_entity_poly.type
_entity_poly.pdbx_seq_one_letter_code
_entity_poly.pdbx_strand_id
1 'polypeptide(L)'
;MPLRGLMYFSKMYDRYIIEHSYNIYGSTLVKLPTPRYTVLYNGTSKQPAFMKLKLSDAFIHEDTSGDFEWTANMVNINHGMNDELLNNCRPLHEYMLLIDEIRNNRSNGMEVEQAVDKAVTYCINNNILSEFLTKHRAEVIDVCITEYDEQAFVNGIREEGRQEGREEGRA
;
A
#
# COMPACT_ATOMS: atom_id res chain seq x y z
N MET A 1 8.07 -0.03 -1.74
CA MET A 1 7.94 -0.11 -3.21
C MET A 1 8.03 1.27 -3.85
N PRO A 2 9.22 1.89 -3.90
CA PRO A 2 9.39 3.22 -4.49
C PRO A 2 9.20 3.24 -6.01
N LEU A 3 9.63 2.17 -6.71
CA LEU A 3 9.46 2.05 -8.17
C LEU A 3 8.00 2.10 -8.63
N ARG A 4 7.12 1.34 -7.97
CA ARG A 4 5.67 1.34 -8.26
C ARG A 4 5.08 2.75 -8.05
N GLY A 5 5.52 3.42 -6.99
CA GLY A 5 5.11 4.79 -6.70
C GLY A 5 5.53 5.78 -7.79
N LEU A 6 6.76 5.70 -8.29
CA LEU A 6 7.22 6.48 -9.45
C LEU A 6 6.33 6.24 -10.68
N MET A 7 6.02 4.98 -11.00
CA MET A 7 5.17 4.65 -12.16
C MET A 7 3.76 5.24 -12.05
N TYR A 8 3.16 5.18 -10.86
CA TYR A 8 1.86 5.80 -10.59
C TYR A 8 1.92 7.31 -10.67
N PHE A 9 2.99 7.87 -10.13
CA PHE A 9 3.24 9.29 -10.15
C PHE A 9 3.35 9.84 -11.58
N SER A 10 4.09 9.16 -12.47
CA SER A 10 4.19 9.55 -13.89
C SER A 10 2.81 9.61 -14.56
N LYS A 11 1.99 8.56 -14.39
CA LYS A 11 0.62 8.51 -14.96
C LYS A 11 -0.28 9.64 -14.44
N MET A 12 -0.12 10.02 -13.18
CA MET A 12 -0.88 11.12 -12.59
C MET A 12 -0.52 12.46 -13.25
N TYR A 13 0.76 12.70 -13.52
CA TYR A 13 1.20 13.91 -14.20
C TYR A 13 0.80 13.95 -15.67
N ASP A 14 0.83 12.81 -16.37
CA ASP A 14 0.32 12.73 -17.73
C ASP A 14 -1.15 13.22 -17.79
N ARG A 15 -1.98 12.73 -16.86
CA ARG A 15 -3.38 13.17 -16.74
C ARG A 15 -3.48 14.65 -16.42
N TYR A 16 -2.73 15.14 -15.43
CA TYR A 16 -2.75 16.54 -15.02
C TYR A 16 -2.36 17.49 -16.16
N ILE A 17 -1.32 17.14 -16.92
CA ILE A 17 -0.84 17.89 -18.11
C ILE A 17 -1.95 17.98 -19.17
N ILE A 18 -2.64 16.87 -19.46
CA ILE A 18 -3.74 16.83 -20.43
C ILE A 18 -4.92 17.68 -19.95
N GLU A 19 -5.36 17.51 -18.71
CA GLU A 19 -6.50 18.24 -18.14
C GLU A 19 -6.29 19.76 -18.13
N HIS A 20 -5.05 20.21 -17.94
CA HIS A 20 -4.70 21.63 -17.92
C HIS A 20 -4.16 22.15 -19.26
N SER A 21 -4.18 21.31 -20.31
CA SER A 21 -3.72 21.66 -21.67
C SER A 21 -2.29 22.23 -21.70
N TYR A 22 -1.39 21.68 -20.89
CA TYR A 22 -0.01 22.15 -20.82
C TYR A 22 0.79 21.77 -22.08
N ASN A 23 1.41 22.76 -22.71
CA ASN A 23 2.30 22.54 -23.84
C ASN A 23 3.71 22.15 -23.37
N ILE A 24 3.90 20.88 -23.06
CA ILE A 24 5.20 20.33 -22.61
C ILE A 24 6.25 20.19 -23.72
N TYR A 25 5.85 20.38 -24.99
CA TYR A 25 6.75 20.35 -26.15
C TYR A 25 7.20 21.75 -26.61
N GLY A 26 6.71 22.81 -25.95
CA GLY A 26 7.10 24.19 -26.22
C GLY A 26 8.47 24.54 -25.62
N SER A 27 8.97 25.73 -25.96
CA SER A 27 10.24 26.25 -25.43
C SER A 27 10.13 26.86 -24.02
N THR A 28 8.92 27.02 -23.49
CA THR A 28 8.68 27.64 -22.19
C THR A 28 8.58 26.57 -21.11
N LEU A 29 9.25 26.82 -19.98
CA LEU A 29 9.19 25.93 -18.82
C LEU A 29 7.77 25.82 -18.26
N VAL A 30 7.20 24.62 -18.28
CA VAL A 30 5.93 24.30 -17.64
C VAL A 30 6.17 24.07 -16.14
N LYS A 31 5.47 24.82 -15.29
CA LYS A 31 5.49 24.60 -13.83
C LYS A 31 4.44 23.56 -13.46
N LEU A 32 4.87 22.55 -12.70
CA LEU A 32 4.01 21.51 -12.16
C LEU A 32 3.87 21.69 -10.65
N PRO A 33 2.77 21.22 -10.05
CA PRO A 33 2.68 21.12 -8.59
C PRO A 33 3.83 20.28 -8.05
N THR A 34 4.24 20.52 -6.80
CA THR A 34 5.24 19.67 -6.14
C THR A 34 4.57 18.38 -5.69
N PRO A 35 5.10 17.20 -6.06
CA PRO A 35 4.45 15.95 -5.72
C PRO A 35 4.66 15.56 -4.26
N ARG A 36 3.65 14.91 -3.68
CA ARG A 36 3.74 14.20 -2.41
C ARG A 36 3.11 12.84 -2.58
N TYR A 37 3.91 11.79 -2.45
CA TYR A 37 3.43 10.42 -2.50
C TYR A 37 3.52 9.80 -1.11
N THR A 38 2.38 9.34 -0.60
CA THR A 38 2.27 8.72 0.72
C THR A 38 1.83 7.27 0.56
N VAL A 39 2.54 6.35 1.19
CA VAL A 39 2.18 4.94 1.30
C VAL A 39 1.62 4.70 2.69
N LEU A 40 0.38 4.24 2.77
CA LEU A 40 -0.23 3.83 4.02
C LEU A 40 0.11 2.36 4.26
N TYR A 41 0.91 2.09 5.29
CA TYR A 41 1.38 0.74 5.61
C TYR A 41 0.47 0.09 6.65
N ASN A 42 -0.16 -1.01 6.24
CA ASN A 42 -0.99 -1.90 7.04
C ASN A 42 -0.46 -3.35 6.97
N GLY A 43 0.85 -3.54 6.76
CA GLY A 43 1.44 -4.88 6.78
C GLY A 43 1.65 -5.39 8.20
N THR A 44 1.93 -6.70 8.33
CA THR A 44 2.17 -7.38 9.61
C THR A 44 3.62 -7.34 10.08
N SER A 45 4.56 -6.95 9.21
CA SER A 45 5.97 -6.82 9.59
C SER A 45 6.18 -5.57 10.45
N LYS A 46 7.07 -5.66 11.44
CA LYS A 46 7.43 -4.51 12.27
C LYS A 46 8.08 -3.44 11.40
N GLN A 47 7.49 -2.24 11.39
CA GLN A 47 7.97 -1.07 10.67
C GLN A 47 7.87 0.16 11.59
N PRO A 48 8.72 1.19 11.41
CA PRO A 48 8.62 2.43 12.18
C PRO A 48 7.31 3.17 11.88
N ALA A 49 6.96 4.15 12.72
CA ALA A 49 5.76 4.98 12.52
C ALA A 49 5.81 5.73 11.17
N PHE A 50 7.01 6.15 10.80
CA PHE A 50 7.29 6.83 9.55
C PHE A 50 8.61 6.35 8.98
N MET A 51 8.68 6.19 7.66
CA MET A 51 9.95 6.09 6.95
C MET A 51 9.85 6.73 5.57
N LYS A 52 10.97 7.27 5.10
CA LYS A 52 11.09 7.72 3.72
C LYS A 52 11.70 6.60 2.89
N LEU A 53 10.97 6.17 1.87
CA LEU A 53 11.46 5.22 0.87
C LEU A 53 12.12 6.00 -0.26
N LYS A 54 13.29 5.57 -0.70
CA LYS A 54 14.02 6.20 -1.81
C LYS A 54 14.03 5.28 -3.01
N LEU A 55 13.95 5.85 -4.20
CA LEU A 55 14.06 5.07 -5.43
C LEU A 55 15.48 4.54 -5.59
N SER A 56 16.47 5.34 -5.18
CA SER A 56 17.89 4.99 -5.23
C SER A 56 18.25 3.70 -4.48
N ASP A 57 17.52 3.37 -3.40
CA ASP A 57 17.68 2.09 -2.67
C ASP A 57 17.42 0.85 -3.55
N ALA A 58 16.77 1.01 -4.71
CA ALA A 58 16.48 -0.06 -5.66
C ALA A 58 17.50 -0.16 -6.82
N PHE A 59 18.50 0.72 -6.88
CA PHE A 59 19.48 0.70 -7.96
C PHE A 59 20.54 -0.39 -7.75
N ILE A 60 20.96 -1.03 -8.83
CA ILE A 60 22.01 -2.06 -8.82
C ILE A 60 23.36 -1.45 -8.41
N HIS A 61 23.62 -0.21 -8.84
CA HIS A 61 24.79 0.55 -8.45
C HIS A 61 24.35 1.65 -7.48
N GLU A 62 25.01 1.72 -6.34
CA GLU A 62 24.71 2.71 -5.32
C GLU A 62 24.94 4.13 -5.88
N ASP A 63 23.91 4.97 -5.78
CA ASP A 63 23.98 6.39 -6.11
C ASP A 63 23.89 7.23 -4.84
N THR A 64 24.96 7.95 -4.53
CA THR A 64 25.04 8.86 -3.37
C THR A 64 25.02 10.33 -3.77
N SER A 65 24.94 10.64 -5.07
CA SER A 65 24.93 12.02 -5.58
C SER A 65 23.63 12.76 -5.19
N GLY A 66 22.51 12.03 -5.17
CA GLY A 66 21.18 12.61 -5.03
C GLY A 66 20.64 13.26 -6.31
N ASP A 67 21.34 13.11 -7.44
CA ASP A 67 20.95 13.72 -8.72
C ASP A 67 19.66 13.12 -9.29
N PHE A 68 19.42 11.82 -9.05
CA PHE A 68 18.21 11.14 -9.47
C PHE A 68 17.51 10.47 -8.29
N GLU A 69 16.61 11.22 -7.66
CA GLU A 69 15.89 10.75 -6.47
C GLU A 69 14.39 11.00 -6.57
N TRP A 70 13.63 9.94 -6.32
CA TRP A 70 12.19 10.01 -6.11
C TRP A 70 11.88 9.35 -4.78
N THR A 71 11.06 10.00 -3.95
CA THR A 71 10.79 9.50 -2.60
C THR A 71 9.31 9.31 -2.31
N ALA A 72 9.02 8.32 -1.48
CA ALA A 72 7.70 8.09 -0.90
C ALA A 72 7.75 8.23 0.62
N ASN A 73 6.72 8.84 1.20
CA ASN A 73 6.51 8.88 2.64
C ASN A 73 5.68 7.67 3.04
N MET A 74 6.29 6.67 3.68
CA MET A 74 5.54 5.55 4.24
C MET A 74 5.11 5.88 5.66
N VAL A 75 3.80 5.81 5.90
CA VAL A 75 3.16 6.06 7.19
C VAL A 75 2.53 4.76 7.67
N ASN A 76 2.96 4.26 8.83
CA ASN A 76 2.43 3.04 9.40
C ASN A 76 1.10 3.33 10.11
N ILE A 77 0.01 2.81 9.57
CA ILE A 77 -1.34 3.05 10.08
C ILE A 77 -1.83 1.92 10.99
N ASN A 78 -0.97 0.96 11.35
CA ASN A 78 -1.30 -0.01 12.38
C ASN A 78 -1.50 0.68 13.74
N HIS A 79 -2.31 0.07 14.60
CA HIS A 79 -2.63 0.58 15.94
C HIS A 79 -1.36 0.89 16.76
N GLY A 80 -1.34 2.06 17.42
CA GLY A 80 -0.22 2.51 18.25
C GLY A 80 0.91 3.21 17.49
N MET A 81 0.81 3.35 16.17
CA MET A 81 1.88 3.94 15.34
C MET A 81 1.58 5.38 14.92
N ASN A 82 0.37 5.67 14.45
CA ASN A 82 -0.07 6.99 14.02
C ASN A 82 -1.54 7.24 14.43
N ASP A 83 -1.85 7.02 15.71
CA ASP A 83 -3.23 7.09 16.22
C ASP A 83 -3.86 8.48 16.04
N GLU A 84 -3.08 9.56 16.14
CA GLU A 84 -3.56 10.92 15.88
C GLU A 84 -4.08 11.08 14.44
N LEU A 85 -3.38 10.50 13.45
CA LEU A 85 -3.83 10.51 12.06
C LEU A 85 -5.16 9.76 11.90
N LEU A 86 -5.28 8.59 12.55
CA LEU A 86 -6.51 7.80 12.51
C LEU A 86 -7.67 8.56 13.19
N ASN A 87 -7.44 9.12 14.37
CA ASN A 87 -8.43 9.88 15.12
C ASN A 87 -8.96 11.10 14.34
N ASN A 88 -8.09 11.73 13.53
CA ASN A 88 -8.45 12.87 12.71
C ASN A 88 -9.03 12.49 11.33
N CYS A 89 -8.97 11.21 10.93
CA CYS A 89 -9.43 10.74 9.62
C CYS A 89 -10.34 9.52 9.77
N ARG A 90 -11.64 9.78 9.97
CA ARG A 90 -12.66 8.73 10.18
C ARG A 90 -12.62 7.61 9.12
N PRO A 91 -12.58 7.88 7.80
CA PRO A 91 -12.53 6.80 6.81
C PRO A 91 -11.30 5.90 6.96
N LEU A 92 -10.14 6.49 7.30
CA LEU A 92 -8.90 5.73 7.47
C LEU A 92 -8.92 4.91 8.76
N HIS A 93 -9.48 5.46 9.84
CA HIS A 93 -9.71 4.71 11.07
C HIS A 93 -10.66 3.54 10.86
N GLU A 94 -11.81 3.76 10.22
CA GLU A 94 -12.78 2.72 9.93
C GLU A 94 -12.22 1.65 8.96
N TYR A 95 -11.37 2.03 8.02
CA TYR A 95 -10.60 1.09 7.20
C TYR A 95 -9.70 0.19 8.04
N MET A 96 -8.97 0.74 9.02
CA MET A 96 -8.14 -0.07 9.89
C MET A 96 -8.96 -1.03 10.76
N LEU A 97 -10.15 -0.63 11.21
CA LEU A 97 -11.07 -1.53 11.91
C LEU A 97 -11.51 -2.72 11.02
N LEU A 98 -11.78 -2.49 9.73
CA LEU A 98 -12.07 -3.55 8.78
C LEU A 98 -10.88 -4.52 8.64
N ILE A 99 -9.68 -3.98 8.43
CA ILE A 99 -8.46 -4.80 8.28
C ILE A 99 -8.20 -5.62 9.56
N ASP A 100 -8.37 -5.03 10.74
CA ASP A 100 -8.18 -5.73 12.01
C ASP A 100 -9.23 -6.83 12.21
N GLU A 101 -10.48 -6.61 11.82
CA GLU A 101 -11.52 -7.64 11.85
C GLU A 101 -11.21 -8.81 10.90
N ILE A 102 -10.71 -8.53 9.68
CA ILE A 102 -10.26 -9.57 8.75
C ILE A 102 -9.13 -10.39 9.36
N ARG A 103 -8.12 -9.72 9.94
CA ARG A 103 -6.99 -10.38 10.60
C ARG A 103 -7.44 -11.24 11.78
N ASN A 104 -8.34 -10.74 12.61
CA ASN A 104 -8.90 -11.48 13.74
C ASN A 104 -9.63 -12.75 13.28
N ASN A 105 -10.46 -12.63 12.24
CA ASN A 105 -11.14 -13.79 11.65
C ASN A 105 -10.14 -14.82 11.10
N ARG A 106 -9.07 -14.37 10.42
CA ARG A 106 -7.97 -15.25 9.95
C ARG A 106 -7.22 -15.92 11.09
N SER A 107 -6.88 -15.20 12.17
CA SER A 107 -6.19 -15.80 13.32
C SER A 107 -7.03 -16.84 14.05
N ASN A 108 -8.36 -16.76 13.91
CA ASN A 108 -9.29 -17.76 14.43
C ASN A 108 -9.48 -18.97 13.48
N GLY A 109 -8.68 -19.07 12.41
CA GLY A 109 -8.67 -20.22 11.51
C GLY A 109 -9.71 -20.17 10.38
N MET A 110 -10.34 -19.02 10.12
CA MET A 110 -11.26 -18.87 8.99
C MET A 110 -10.50 -18.80 7.67
N GLU A 111 -11.07 -19.38 6.61
CA GLU A 111 -10.57 -19.19 5.23
C GLU A 111 -10.67 -17.73 4.78
N VAL A 112 -9.85 -17.32 3.81
CA VAL A 112 -9.71 -15.91 3.39
C VAL A 112 -11.06 -15.32 3.00
N GLU A 113 -11.77 -15.97 2.08
CA GLU A 113 -13.08 -15.50 1.62
C GLU A 113 -14.07 -15.34 2.77
N GLN A 114 -14.12 -16.32 3.68
CA GLN A 114 -15.02 -16.31 4.84
C GLN A 114 -14.65 -15.21 5.83
N ALA A 115 -13.35 -15.00 6.07
CA ALA A 115 -12.85 -13.97 6.98
C ALA A 115 -13.18 -12.56 6.46
N VAL A 116 -13.00 -12.34 5.16
CA VAL A 116 -13.31 -11.07 4.50
C VAL A 116 -14.82 -10.82 4.47
N ASP A 117 -15.62 -11.79 4.05
CA ASP A 117 -17.08 -11.67 3.98
C ASP A 117 -17.70 -11.37 5.35
N LYS A 118 -17.24 -12.09 6.39
CA LYS A 118 -17.68 -11.88 7.77
C LYS A 118 -17.27 -10.50 8.29
N ALA A 119 -16.04 -10.06 8.02
CA ALA A 119 -15.56 -8.74 8.44
C ALA A 119 -16.35 -7.61 7.77
N VAL A 120 -16.61 -7.70 6.47
CA VAL A 120 -17.43 -6.73 5.74
C VAL A 120 -18.85 -6.66 6.31
N THR A 121 -19.45 -7.82 6.58
CA THR A 121 -20.79 -7.91 7.19
C THR A 121 -20.81 -7.29 8.59
N TYR A 122 -19.79 -7.57 9.41
CA TYR A 122 -19.63 -6.94 10.71
C TYR A 122 -19.50 -5.41 10.61
N CYS A 123 -18.67 -4.91 9.71
CA CYS A 123 -18.45 -3.48 9.52
C CYS A 123 -19.74 -2.75 9.09
N ILE A 124 -20.48 -3.30 8.13
CA ILE A 124 -21.78 -2.73 7.70
C ILE A 124 -22.75 -2.66 8.89
N ASN A 125 -22.89 -3.74 9.65
CA ASN A 125 -23.82 -3.81 10.79
C ASN A 125 -23.44 -2.86 11.94
N ASN A 126 -22.17 -2.52 12.09
CA ASN A 126 -21.66 -1.62 13.13
C ASN A 126 -21.41 -0.19 12.62
N ASN A 127 -21.93 0.16 11.43
CA ASN A 127 -21.80 1.48 10.81
C ASN A 127 -20.34 1.93 10.54
N ILE A 128 -19.45 0.98 10.25
CA ILE A 128 -18.03 1.17 9.89
C ILE A 128 -17.92 1.09 8.37
N LEU A 129 -17.53 2.19 7.70
CA LEU A 129 -17.53 2.30 6.22
C LEU A 129 -18.83 1.83 5.56
N SER A 130 -19.97 1.88 6.26
CA SER A 130 -21.18 1.13 5.88
C SER A 130 -21.70 1.51 4.50
N GLU A 131 -21.78 2.80 4.18
CA GLU A 131 -22.24 3.30 2.88
C GLU A 131 -21.32 2.81 1.75
N PHE A 132 -20.01 2.93 1.94
CA PHE A 132 -19.01 2.50 0.96
C PHE A 132 -19.04 0.98 0.76
N LEU A 133 -19.00 0.21 1.83
CA LEU A 133 -19.02 -1.26 1.79
C LEU A 133 -20.34 -1.81 1.27
N THR A 134 -21.47 -1.17 1.56
CA THR A 134 -22.78 -1.59 1.02
C THR A 134 -22.80 -1.43 -0.50
N LYS A 135 -22.26 -0.33 -1.01
CA LYS A 135 -22.23 -0.03 -2.44
C LYS A 135 -21.20 -0.85 -3.21
N HIS A 136 -20.04 -1.10 -2.61
CA HIS A 136 -18.87 -1.71 -3.26
C HIS A 136 -18.52 -3.11 -2.73
N ARG A 137 -19.47 -3.80 -2.09
CA ARG A 137 -19.23 -5.05 -1.36
C ARG A 137 -18.43 -6.08 -2.16
N ALA A 138 -18.90 -6.40 -3.37
CA ALA A 138 -18.28 -7.43 -4.21
C ALA A 138 -16.85 -7.04 -4.62
N GLU A 139 -16.64 -5.77 -4.99
CA GLU A 139 -15.34 -5.23 -5.37
C GLU A 139 -14.35 -5.25 -4.20
N VAL A 140 -14.81 -4.86 -3.01
CA VAL A 140 -13.96 -4.86 -1.80
C VAL A 140 -13.56 -6.28 -1.42
N ILE A 141 -14.49 -7.23 -1.50
CA ILE A 141 -14.19 -8.64 -1.20
C ILE A 141 -13.16 -9.18 -2.19
N ASP A 142 -13.37 -8.96 -3.49
CA ASP A 142 -12.46 -9.39 -4.55
C ASP A 142 -11.05 -8.81 -4.40
N VAL A 143 -10.94 -7.50 -4.15
CA VAL A 143 -9.66 -6.82 -3.90
C VAL A 143 -8.96 -7.39 -2.67
N CYS A 144 -9.67 -7.56 -1.55
CA CYS A 144 -9.06 -8.10 -0.34
C CYS A 144 -8.58 -9.55 -0.52
N ILE A 145 -9.35 -10.41 -1.19
CA ILE A 145 -8.94 -11.79 -1.49
C ILE A 145 -7.68 -11.77 -2.36
N THR A 146 -7.69 -10.96 -3.43
CA THR A 146 -6.55 -10.83 -4.36
C THR A 146 -5.29 -10.36 -3.64
N GLU A 147 -5.38 -9.34 -2.79
CA GLU A 147 -4.23 -8.84 -2.00
C GLU A 147 -3.66 -9.93 -1.06
N TYR A 148 -4.51 -10.76 -0.47
CA TYR A 148 -4.10 -11.88 0.37
C TYR A 148 -3.40 -12.98 -0.43
N ASP A 149 -3.92 -13.34 -1.60
CA ASP A 149 -3.32 -14.34 -2.49
C ASP A 149 -1.96 -13.87 -3.01
N GLU A 150 -1.84 -12.59 -3.40
CA GLU A 150 -0.55 -11.99 -3.76
C GLU A 150 0.45 -12.08 -2.61
N GLN A 151 0.01 -11.81 -1.37
CA GLN A 151 0.88 -11.91 -0.20
C GLN A 151 1.31 -13.36 0.09
N ALA A 152 0.40 -14.33 -0.07
CA ALA A 152 0.71 -15.74 0.09
C ALA A 152 1.73 -16.21 -0.95
N PHE A 153 1.54 -15.82 -2.22
CA PHE A 153 2.45 -16.13 -3.32
C PHE A 153 3.85 -15.55 -3.09
N VAL A 154 3.95 -14.26 -2.72
CA VAL A 154 5.23 -13.60 -2.43
C VAL A 154 5.94 -14.28 -1.25
N ASN A 155 5.20 -14.68 -0.21
CA ASN A 155 5.77 -15.41 0.92
C ASN A 155 6.30 -16.80 0.51
N GLY A 156 5.60 -17.49 -0.39
CA GLY A 156 6.05 -18.77 -0.97
C GLY A 156 7.40 -18.64 -1.66
N ILE A 157 7.53 -17.69 -2.61
CA ILE A 157 8.79 -17.40 -3.30
C ILE A 157 9.92 -17.08 -2.31
N ARG A 158 9.61 -16.30 -1.27
CA ARG A 158 10.61 -15.92 -0.26
C ARG A 158 11.11 -17.13 0.53
N GLU A 159 10.25 -18.09 0.81
CA GLU A 159 10.65 -19.31 1.52
C GLU A 159 11.42 -20.27 0.61
N GLU A 160 11.01 -20.41 -0.65
CA GLU A 160 11.75 -21.16 -1.67
C GLU A 160 13.19 -20.62 -1.81
N GLY A 161 13.35 -19.31 -2.01
CA GLY A 161 14.69 -18.69 -2.10
C GLY A 161 15.53 -18.82 -0.82
N ARG A 162 14.89 -18.94 0.37
CA ARG A 162 15.61 -19.26 1.62
C ARG A 162 16.08 -20.71 1.66
N GLN A 163 15.30 -21.64 1.12
CA GLN A 163 15.68 -23.05 1.04
C GLN A 163 16.84 -23.22 0.06
N GLU A 164 16.73 -22.65 -1.14
CA GLU A 164 17.79 -22.67 -2.15
C GLU A 164 19.11 -22.08 -1.60
N GLY A 165 19.07 -20.89 -0.98
CA GLY A 165 20.27 -20.30 -0.40
C GLY A 165 20.90 -21.10 0.76
N ARG A 166 20.12 -21.92 1.47
CA ARG A 166 20.65 -22.85 2.50
C ARG A 166 21.30 -24.09 1.87
N GLU A 167 20.81 -24.54 0.73
CA GLU A 167 21.38 -25.66 -0.02
C GLU A 167 22.69 -25.26 -0.70
N GLU A 168 22.73 -24.10 -1.35
CA GLU A 168 23.94 -23.56 -1.98
C GLU A 168 25.05 -23.25 -0.96
N GLY A 169 24.71 -22.73 0.23
CA GLY A 169 25.69 -22.47 1.29
C GLY A 169 26.22 -23.72 2.02
N ARG A 170 25.70 -24.92 1.69
CA ARG A 170 26.17 -26.21 2.20
C ARG A 170 27.03 -26.97 1.17
N ALA A 171 27.10 -26.50 -0.07
CA ALA A 171 27.98 -27.01 -1.13
C ALA A 171 29.36 -26.32 -1.06
#